data_AF-A0ABD2NZJ8-F1
#
_entry.id   AF-A0ABD2NZJ8-F1
#
_cell.length_a   1.000
_cell.length_b   1.000
_cell.length_c   1.000
_cell.angle_alpha   90.00
_cell.angle_beta   90.00
_cell.angle_gamma   90.00
#
_symmetry.space_group_name_H-M   'P 1'
#
loop_
_entity.id
_entity.type
_entity.pdbx_description
1 polymer ?
#
loop_
_entity_poly.entity_id
_entity_poly.type
_entity_poly.pdbx_seq_one_letter_code
_entity_poly.pdbx_strand_id
1 'polypeptide(L)'
;MECEGRRRRKLRNQPAGAVNQPGLVEPLTPTHQPLSRISSGRKRVRQDTSKLVKTLKKCQMEEDRYRSEYEKYKERYERLKLKTDKKETSPRTRINRMIGKMRISKVIREQLLFSEVMQAQVKYNYRSLRSSTSKEQLRRNMNGDIVRKYKFAETVNLYSGKRRKIKDFRRTRVSRMKKIMEEFFELDDVSRLGAGKRKICTLKKMKNQKRYLCDTLRNSYIKFCKMNTALISYASFCKMRPFWVVIPKVPVHRNMFMYNTRKYVFVGE
;
A
#
# COMPACT_ATOMS: atom_id res chain seq x y z
N MET A 1 -2.65 -4.30 -28.29
CA MET A 1 -3.47 -5.46 -28.68
C MET A 1 -4.88 -4.94 -28.88
N GLU A 2 -5.34 -5.00 -30.12
CA GLU A 2 -6.71 -5.25 -30.62
C GLU A 2 -7.90 -4.85 -29.71
N CYS A 3 -8.95 -4.17 -30.16
CA CYS A 3 -9.64 -4.33 -31.45
C CYS A 3 -10.66 -3.18 -31.69
N GLU A 4 -11.21 -3.20 -32.91
CA GLU A 4 -12.46 -2.60 -33.39
C GLU A 4 -12.43 -1.28 -34.18
N GLY A 5 -12.76 -1.46 -35.46
CA GLY A 5 -12.75 -0.47 -36.51
C GLY A 5 -14.04 0.34 -36.61
N ARG A 6 -13.86 1.64 -36.84
CA ARG A 6 -14.90 2.55 -37.31
C ARG A 6 -14.72 2.78 -38.82
N ARG A 7 -15.55 2.15 -39.64
CA ARG A 7 -15.72 2.57 -41.05
C ARG A 7 -16.66 3.78 -41.10
N ARG A 8 -16.07 4.98 -41.07
CA ARG A 8 -16.70 6.22 -41.57
C ARG A 8 -16.49 6.28 -43.08
N ARG A 9 -17.54 6.11 -43.90
CA ARG A 9 -17.50 6.52 -45.31
C ARG A 9 -17.97 7.97 -45.41
N LYS A 10 -17.02 8.85 -45.73
CA LYS A 10 -17.22 10.24 -46.15
C LYS A 10 -17.87 10.23 -47.54
N LEU A 11 -18.95 10.98 -47.71
CA LEU A 11 -19.50 11.32 -49.02
C LEU A 11 -18.51 12.23 -49.75
N ARG A 12 -18.22 11.87 -51.00
CA ARG A 12 -17.31 12.57 -51.91
C ARG A 12 -18.14 13.61 -52.68
N ASN A 13 -17.80 14.89 -52.50
CA ASN A 13 -18.21 15.96 -53.39
C ASN A 13 -17.56 15.78 -54.77
N GLN A 14 -18.33 15.96 -55.84
CA GLN A 14 -17.81 16.32 -57.17
C GLN A 14 -18.67 17.47 -57.73
N PRO A 15 -18.07 18.48 -58.38
CA PRO A 15 -18.80 19.65 -58.88
C PRO A 15 -19.16 19.56 -60.38
N ALA A 16 -20.17 20.36 -60.70
CA ALA A 16 -20.61 20.98 -61.96
C ALA A 16 -19.99 20.60 -63.32
N GLY A 17 -20.88 20.41 -64.30
CA GLY A 17 -20.66 20.82 -65.69
C GLY A 17 -21.15 19.81 -66.74
N ALA A 18 -22.26 20.11 -67.42
CA ALA A 18 -22.42 20.06 -68.88
C ALA A 18 -23.90 20.16 -69.29
N VAL A 19 -24.18 21.14 -70.14
CA VAL A 19 -25.43 21.42 -70.86
C VAL A 19 -25.62 20.41 -71.99
N ASN A 20 -26.85 19.91 -72.22
CA ASN A 20 -27.34 19.62 -73.57
C ASN A 20 -28.88 19.50 -73.64
N GLN A 21 -29.41 19.87 -74.80
CA GLN A 21 -30.76 20.36 -75.14
C GLN A 21 -31.92 19.32 -75.17
N PRO A 22 -33.20 19.77 -75.29
CA PRO A 22 -34.39 18.94 -75.05
C PRO A 22 -34.86 18.18 -76.30
N GLY A 23 -35.24 16.91 -76.12
CA GLY A 23 -35.90 16.08 -77.13
C GLY A 23 -37.30 15.68 -76.66
N LEU A 24 -38.30 15.88 -77.53
CA LEU A 24 -39.70 15.47 -77.35
C LEU A 24 -39.82 13.97 -77.07
N VAL A 25 -40.65 13.60 -76.09
CA VAL A 25 -41.21 12.25 -75.96
C VAL A 25 -42.71 12.37 -75.62
N GLU A 26 -43.55 11.81 -76.49
CA GLU A 26 -45.00 11.70 -76.34
C GLU A 26 -45.43 10.87 -75.11
N PRO A 27 -46.63 11.10 -74.55
CA PRO A 27 -47.09 10.43 -73.34
C PRO A 27 -47.69 9.04 -73.62
N LEU A 28 -47.11 7.99 -73.03
CA LEU A 28 -47.76 6.67 -72.92
C LEU A 28 -48.77 6.66 -71.77
N THR A 29 -49.93 6.09 -72.06
CA THR A 29 -51.19 6.08 -71.31
C THR A 29 -51.12 5.44 -69.91
N PRO A 30 -51.92 5.91 -68.92
CA PRO A 30 -51.98 5.29 -67.60
C PRO A 30 -52.89 4.04 -67.62
N THR A 31 -52.29 2.88 -67.34
CA THR A 31 -52.99 1.62 -67.05
C THR A 31 -53.93 1.79 -65.85
N HIS A 32 -55.24 1.74 -66.06
CA HIS A 32 -56.27 1.84 -65.01
C HIS A 32 -56.23 0.61 -64.07
N GLN A 33 -55.53 0.73 -62.95
CA GLN A 33 -55.72 -0.17 -61.81
C GLN A 33 -56.99 0.20 -61.02
N PRO A 34 -57.76 -0.78 -60.52
CA PRO A 34 -59.01 -0.51 -59.81
C PRO A 34 -58.76 0.29 -58.52
N LEU A 35 -59.44 1.44 -58.41
CA LEU A 35 -59.28 2.47 -57.35
C LEU A 35 -59.42 1.92 -55.91
N SER A 36 -60.09 0.77 -55.71
CA SER A 36 -60.29 0.16 -54.38
C SER A 36 -59.02 -0.50 -53.81
N ARG A 37 -58.15 -1.06 -54.66
CA ARG A 37 -56.84 -1.61 -54.22
C ARG A 37 -55.84 -0.51 -53.91
N ILE A 38 -55.91 0.61 -54.62
CA ILE A 38 -55.06 1.79 -54.41
C ILE A 38 -55.41 2.48 -53.08
N SER A 39 -56.70 2.63 -52.75
CA SER A 39 -57.15 3.24 -51.50
C SER A 39 -56.86 2.37 -50.26
N SER A 40 -57.04 1.05 -50.36
CA SER A 40 -56.68 0.10 -49.31
C SER A 40 -55.16 0.01 -49.08
N GLY A 41 -54.35 0.05 -50.14
CA GLY A 41 -52.88 0.16 -50.06
C GLY A 41 -52.42 1.45 -49.38
N ARG A 42 -53.00 2.60 -49.76
CA ARG A 42 -52.72 3.90 -49.11
C ARG A 42 -53.08 3.89 -47.62
N LYS A 43 -54.16 3.23 -47.23
CA LYS A 43 -54.56 3.08 -45.83
C LYS A 43 -53.55 2.23 -45.03
N ARG A 44 -53.06 1.12 -45.61
CA ARG A 44 -51.99 0.30 -44.99
C ARG A 44 -50.69 1.09 -44.82
N VAL A 45 -50.25 1.80 -45.87
CA VAL A 45 -49.05 2.67 -45.80
C VAL A 45 -49.19 3.74 -44.73
N ARG A 46 -50.35 4.38 -44.57
CA ARG A 46 -50.59 5.34 -43.48
C ARG A 46 -50.53 4.70 -42.10
N GLN A 47 -51.08 3.50 -41.95
CA GLN A 47 -51.01 2.78 -40.68
C GLN A 47 -49.57 2.38 -40.34
N ASP A 48 -48.81 1.91 -41.33
CA ASP A 48 -47.43 1.46 -41.13
C ASP A 48 -46.48 2.65 -40.91
N THR A 49 -46.65 3.75 -41.62
CA THR A 49 -45.93 5.00 -41.35
C THR A 49 -46.28 5.55 -39.95
N SER A 50 -47.55 5.52 -39.54
CA SER A 50 -47.96 5.92 -38.18
C SER A 50 -47.35 5.02 -37.10
N LYS A 51 -47.31 3.71 -37.31
CA LYS A 51 -46.63 2.75 -36.41
C LYS A 51 -45.13 3.05 -36.34
N LEU A 52 -44.48 3.27 -37.48
CA LEU A 52 -43.05 3.57 -37.57
C LEU A 52 -42.70 4.89 -36.87
N VAL A 53 -43.52 5.94 -37.04
CA VAL A 53 -43.33 7.22 -36.34
C VAL A 53 -43.50 7.05 -34.83
N LYS A 54 -44.48 6.25 -34.39
CA LYS A 54 -44.67 5.94 -32.96
C LYS A 54 -43.50 5.15 -32.38
N THR A 55 -42.96 4.17 -33.10
CA THR A 55 -41.79 3.41 -32.65
C THR A 55 -40.54 4.29 -32.63
N LEU A 56 -40.31 5.12 -33.65
CA LEU A 56 -39.23 6.11 -33.68
C LEU A 56 -39.28 7.04 -32.47
N LYS A 57 -40.46 7.57 -32.16
CA LYS A 57 -40.66 8.45 -31.00
C LYS A 57 -40.37 7.73 -29.67
N LYS A 58 -40.81 6.47 -29.52
CA LYS A 58 -40.50 5.66 -28.34
C LYS A 58 -39.00 5.40 -28.21
N CYS A 59 -38.32 5.03 -29.31
CA CYS A 59 -36.89 4.81 -29.31
C CYS A 59 -36.11 6.09 -28.94
N GLN A 60 -36.51 7.25 -29.47
CA GLN A 60 -35.92 8.54 -29.11
C GLN A 60 -36.10 8.87 -27.63
N MET A 61 -37.30 8.65 -27.08
CA MET A 61 -37.55 8.85 -25.65
C MET A 61 -36.70 7.93 -24.76
N GLU A 62 -36.52 6.67 -25.17
CA GLU A 62 -35.66 5.72 -24.46
C GLU A 62 -34.19 6.15 -24.54
N GLU A 63 -33.71 6.60 -25.70
CA GLU A 63 -32.35 7.14 -25.85
C GLU A 63 -32.11 8.35 -24.95
N ASP A 64 -33.07 9.29 -24.87
CA ASP A 64 -32.99 10.45 -23.99
C ASP A 64 -32.99 10.05 -22.51
N ARG A 65 -33.78 9.02 -22.14
CA ARG A 65 -33.76 8.45 -20.78
C ARG A 65 -32.40 7.86 -20.45
N TYR A 66 -31.87 6.98 -21.30
CA TYR A 66 -30.57 6.36 -21.09
C TYR A 66 -29.44 7.39 -21.06
N ARG A 67 -29.52 8.43 -21.89
CA ARG A 67 -28.55 9.53 -21.88
C ARG A 67 -28.58 10.30 -20.56
N SER A 68 -29.78 10.59 -20.06
CA SER A 68 -29.98 11.27 -18.77
C SER A 68 -29.48 10.42 -17.59
N GLU A 69 -29.77 9.11 -17.60
CA GLU A 69 -29.24 8.17 -16.62
C GLU A 69 -27.73 8.07 -16.68
N TYR A 70 -27.16 7.99 -17.89
CA TYR A 70 -25.71 7.96 -18.09
C TYR A 70 -25.03 9.19 -17.48
N GLU A 71 -25.50 10.41 -17.78
CA GLU A 71 -24.92 11.63 -17.21
C GLU A 71 -25.06 11.67 -15.69
N LYS A 72 -26.23 11.26 -15.14
CA LYS A 72 -26.43 11.14 -13.69
C LYS A 72 -25.44 10.19 -13.03
N TYR A 73 -25.20 9.02 -13.63
CA TYR A 73 -24.25 8.04 -13.09
C TYR A 73 -22.79 8.45 -13.29
N LYS A 74 -22.47 9.12 -14.39
CA LYS A 74 -21.16 9.69 -14.66
C LYS A 74 -20.80 10.78 -13.65
N GLU A 75 -21.69 11.73 -13.39
CA GLU A 75 -21.48 12.75 -12.35
C GLU A 75 -21.32 12.12 -10.96
N ARG A 76 -22.15 11.12 -10.63
CA ARG A 76 -22.05 10.40 -9.35
C ARG A 76 -20.69 9.71 -9.22
N TYR A 77 -20.24 9.05 -10.28
CA TYR A 77 -18.94 8.39 -10.33
C TYR A 77 -17.80 9.39 -10.16
N GLU A 78 -17.81 10.53 -10.85
CA GLU A 78 -16.80 11.57 -10.70
C GLU A 78 -16.73 12.13 -9.27
N ARG A 79 -17.89 12.40 -8.65
CA ARG A 79 -17.96 12.83 -7.25
C ARG A 79 -17.40 11.77 -6.29
N LEU A 80 -17.64 10.48 -6.57
CA LEU A 80 -17.11 9.38 -5.76
C LEU A 80 -15.59 9.24 -5.94
N LYS A 81 -15.13 9.32 -7.19
CA LYS A 81 -13.72 9.27 -7.57
C LYS A 81 -12.93 10.39 -6.90
N LEU A 82 -13.46 11.61 -6.88
CA LEU A 82 -12.86 12.74 -6.17
C LEU A 82 -12.80 12.53 -4.64
N LYS A 83 -13.69 11.71 -4.06
CA LYS A 83 -13.63 11.35 -2.63
C LYS A 83 -12.57 10.27 -2.36
N THR A 84 -12.39 9.32 -3.27
CA THR A 84 -11.36 8.26 -3.15
C THR A 84 -9.95 8.76 -3.46
N ASP A 85 -9.82 9.67 -4.43
CA ASP A 85 -8.52 10.18 -4.88
C ASP A 85 -7.91 11.21 -3.91
N LYS A 86 -8.71 11.80 -3.02
CA LYS A 86 -8.23 12.66 -1.92
C LYS A 86 -7.46 11.83 -0.90
N LYS A 87 -6.14 11.71 -1.11
CA LYS A 87 -5.19 11.06 -0.17
C LYS A 87 -5.19 11.70 1.23
N GLU A 88 -5.49 12.99 1.34
CA GLU A 88 -5.52 13.71 2.61
C GLU A 88 -6.97 14.10 2.97
N THR A 89 -7.54 13.43 3.97
CA THR A 89 -8.85 13.77 4.53
C THR A 89 -8.79 15.13 5.22
N SER A 90 -9.79 15.99 5.01
CA SER A 90 -9.93 17.27 5.75
C SER A 90 -9.82 17.04 7.27
N PRO A 91 -9.25 17.99 8.04
CA PRO A 91 -9.16 17.89 9.51
C PRO A 91 -10.50 17.53 10.17
N ARG A 92 -11.61 18.14 9.72
CA ARG A 92 -12.95 17.83 10.21
C ARG A 92 -13.37 16.39 9.90
N THR A 93 -13.09 15.92 8.69
CA THR A 93 -13.41 14.54 8.28
C THR A 93 -12.62 13.52 9.09
N ARG A 94 -11.35 13.80 9.36
CA ARG A 94 -10.49 12.94 10.19
C ARG A 94 -11.01 12.84 11.62
N ILE A 95 -11.40 13.97 12.21
CA ILE A 95 -11.98 14.00 13.56
C ILE A 95 -13.32 13.29 13.59
N ASN A 96 -14.20 13.53 12.62
CA ASN A 96 -15.47 12.81 12.54
C ASN A 96 -15.27 11.30 12.40
N ARG A 97 -14.21 10.87 11.69
CA ARG A 97 -13.84 9.44 11.62
C ARG A 97 -13.30 8.92 12.96
N MET A 98 -12.49 9.70 13.67
CA MET A 98 -11.94 9.32 14.99
C MET A 98 -13.02 9.25 16.07
N ILE A 99 -13.94 10.21 16.10
CA ILE A 99 -15.04 10.30 17.07
C ILE A 99 -16.15 9.29 16.73
N GLY A 100 -16.37 9.01 15.44
CA GLY A 100 -17.43 8.14 14.98
C GLY A 100 -18.81 8.65 15.42
N LYS A 101 -19.55 7.81 16.15
CA LYS A 101 -20.89 8.12 16.68
C LYS A 101 -20.88 8.57 18.15
N MET A 102 -19.71 8.75 18.76
CA MET A 102 -19.62 9.13 20.17
C MET A 102 -20.17 10.55 20.39
N ARG A 103 -20.92 10.73 21.47
CA ARG A 103 -21.36 12.06 21.93
C ARG A 103 -20.21 12.72 22.69
N ILE A 104 -19.69 13.81 22.13
CA ILE A 104 -18.56 14.56 22.70
C ILE A 104 -18.99 16.02 22.83
N SER A 105 -18.61 16.66 23.93
CA SER A 105 -18.84 18.09 24.16
C SER A 105 -18.29 18.94 23.02
N LYS A 106 -18.98 20.03 22.69
CA LYS A 106 -18.58 20.98 21.65
C LYS A 106 -17.15 21.49 21.87
N VAL A 107 -16.80 21.80 23.13
CA VAL A 107 -15.47 22.31 23.52
C VAL A 107 -14.36 21.30 23.17
N ILE A 108 -14.55 20.03 23.51
CA ILE A 108 -13.57 18.98 23.22
C ILE A 108 -13.44 18.77 21.71
N ARG A 109 -14.56 18.81 20.98
CA ARG A 109 -14.55 18.71 19.52
C ARG A 109 -13.76 19.85 18.88
N GLU A 110 -13.89 21.07 19.40
CA GLU A 110 -13.13 22.24 18.95
C GLU A 110 -11.64 22.12 19.28
N GLN A 111 -11.28 21.66 20.47
CA GLN A 111 -9.88 21.41 20.85
C GLN A 111 -9.22 20.34 19.97
N LEU A 112 -9.94 19.24 19.68
CA LEU A 112 -9.47 18.22 18.74
C LEU A 112 -9.28 18.81 17.34
N LEU A 113 -10.22 19.64 16.88
CA LEU A 113 -10.12 20.33 15.60
C LEU A 113 -8.92 21.25 15.52
N PHE A 114 -8.72 22.07 16.55
CA PHE A 114 -7.54 22.91 16.67
C PHE A 114 -6.27 22.08 16.58
N SER A 115 -6.18 20.98 17.34
CA SER A 115 -5.00 20.12 17.34
C SER A 115 -4.70 19.53 15.95
N GLU A 116 -5.71 19.08 15.20
CA GLU A 116 -5.52 18.50 13.87
C GLU A 116 -5.18 19.58 12.83
N VAL A 117 -5.79 20.76 12.92
CA VAL A 117 -5.47 21.90 12.07
C VAL A 117 -4.03 22.34 12.28
N MET A 118 -3.58 22.44 13.53
CA MET A 118 -2.19 22.79 13.86
C MET A 118 -1.21 21.75 13.30
N GLN A 119 -1.53 20.46 13.39
CA GLN A 119 -0.70 19.41 12.80
C GLN A 119 -0.61 19.52 11.28
N ALA A 120 -1.73 19.82 10.61
CA ALA A 120 -1.75 20.05 9.16
C ALA A 120 -0.94 21.29 8.77
N GLN A 121 -1.07 22.38 9.52
CA GLN A 121 -0.34 23.63 9.28
C GLN A 121 1.17 23.43 9.47
N VAL A 122 1.60 22.72 10.51
CA VAL A 122 3.02 22.41 10.73
C VAL A 122 3.58 21.59 9.56
N LYS A 123 2.85 20.58 9.07
CA LYS A 123 3.27 19.81 7.89
C LYS A 123 3.37 20.70 6.65
N TYR A 124 2.40 21.59 6.44
CA TYR A 124 2.40 22.54 5.34
C TYR A 124 3.60 23.47 5.40
N ASN A 125 3.82 24.14 6.54
CA ASN A 125 4.96 25.02 6.79
C ASN A 125 6.29 24.29 6.58
N TYR A 126 6.42 23.06 7.09
CA TYR A 126 7.64 22.28 6.89
C TYR A 126 7.87 21.91 5.41
N ARG A 127 6.81 21.57 4.68
CA ARG A 127 6.87 21.24 3.24
C ARG A 127 7.15 22.47 2.38
N SER A 128 6.63 23.65 2.74
CA SER A 128 6.81 24.90 1.99
C SER A 128 8.23 25.46 2.11
N LEU A 129 8.91 25.22 3.23
CA LEU A 129 10.31 25.61 3.41
C LEU A 129 11.23 24.86 2.43
N ARG A 130 12.11 25.60 1.75
CA ARG A 130 13.12 25.00 0.84
C ARG A 130 14.42 24.68 1.58
N SER A 131 14.92 25.63 2.37
CA SER A 131 16.20 25.54 3.08
C SER A 131 16.20 24.48 4.19
N SER A 132 17.29 23.73 4.28
CA SER A 132 17.55 22.78 5.36
C SER A 132 17.69 23.48 6.72
N THR A 133 18.33 24.65 6.74
CA THR A 133 18.54 25.44 7.96
C THR A 133 17.21 25.91 8.55
N SER A 134 16.32 26.46 7.73
CA SER A 134 14.99 26.91 8.17
C SER A 134 14.11 25.74 8.63
N LYS A 135 14.22 24.58 7.97
CA LYS A 135 13.56 23.34 8.42
C LYS A 135 14.04 22.88 9.78
N GLU A 136 15.33 23.00 10.05
CA GLU A 136 15.92 22.65 11.34
C GLU A 136 15.56 23.66 12.43
N GLN A 137 15.56 24.95 12.12
CA GLN A 137 15.08 26.00 13.04
C GLN A 137 13.62 25.75 13.44
N LEU A 138 12.74 25.49 12.47
CA LEU A 138 11.34 25.14 12.75
C LEU A 138 11.23 23.93 13.70
N ARG A 139 12.04 22.88 13.47
CA ARG A 139 12.08 21.71 14.37
C ARG A 139 12.52 22.04 15.79
N ARG A 140 13.58 22.85 15.94
CA ARG A 140 14.10 23.24 17.25
C ARG A 140 13.07 24.04 18.02
N ASN A 141 12.41 24.97 17.36
CA ASN A 141 11.38 25.81 17.97
C ASN A 141 10.17 24.99 18.46
N MET A 142 9.81 23.92 17.73
CA MET A 142 8.72 23.04 18.17
C MET A 142 9.14 22.03 19.24
N ASN A 143 10.41 21.63 19.29
CA ASN A 143 10.92 20.70 20.30
C ASN A 143 11.48 21.44 21.53
N GLY A 144 10.63 22.23 22.18
CA GLY A 144 10.95 22.90 23.46
C GLY A 144 10.78 21.99 24.69
N ASP A 145 11.04 22.54 25.87
CA ASP A 145 10.99 21.78 27.14
C ASP A 145 9.59 21.29 27.49
N ILE A 146 8.55 22.06 27.17
CA ILE A 146 7.15 21.66 27.39
C ILE A 146 6.84 20.38 26.61
N VAL A 147 7.20 20.35 25.31
CA VAL A 147 6.98 19.18 24.45
C VAL A 147 7.77 17.97 24.92
N ARG A 148 9.00 18.18 25.44
CA ARG A 148 9.81 17.11 26.04
C ARG A 148 9.20 16.58 27.34
N LYS A 149 8.75 17.46 28.24
CA LYS A 149 8.12 17.13 29.52
C LYS A 149 6.91 16.20 29.33
N TYR A 150 6.07 16.51 28.35
CA TYR A 150 4.88 15.70 28.02
C TYR A 150 5.13 14.60 26.98
N LYS A 151 6.40 14.27 26.67
CA LYS A 151 6.79 13.16 25.79
C LYS A 151 6.23 13.23 24.36
N PHE A 152 5.93 14.43 23.86
CA PHE A 152 5.41 14.64 22.49
C PHE A 152 6.49 14.91 21.44
N ALA A 153 7.76 14.88 21.81
CA ALA A 153 8.88 15.16 20.90
C ALA A 153 8.89 14.26 19.65
N GLU A 154 8.56 12.97 19.80
CA GLU A 154 8.49 12.05 18.66
C GLU A 154 7.33 12.39 17.72
N THR A 155 6.18 12.77 18.27
CA THR A 155 5.00 13.20 17.51
C THR A 155 5.30 14.48 16.72
N VAL A 156 5.96 15.46 17.34
CA VAL A 156 6.42 16.69 16.69
C VAL A 156 7.45 16.39 15.59
N ASN A 157 8.38 15.47 15.83
CA ASN A 157 9.38 15.03 14.85
C ASN A 157 8.72 14.40 13.61
N LEU A 158 7.64 13.63 13.80
CA LEU A 158 6.88 13.04 12.71
C LEU A 158 6.28 14.10 11.78
N TYR A 159 5.72 15.17 12.34
CA TYR A 159 5.08 16.25 11.57
C TYR A 159 6.08 17.21 10.92
N SER A 160 7.27 17.33 11.51
CA SER A 160 8.39 18.09 10.96
C SER A 160 9.34 17.26 10.09
N GLY A 161 8.84 16.14 9.55
CA GLY A 161 9.52 15.35 8.53
C GLY A 161 10.83 14.70 8.98
N LYS A 162 11.13 14.66 10.27
CA LYS A 162 12.32 13.98 10.80
C LYS A 162 12.06 12.48 10.81
N ARG A 163 12.53 11.78 9.78
CA ARG A 163 12.51 10.32 9.72
C ARG A 163 13.66 9.77 10.55
N ARG A 164 13.41 8.73 11.36
CA ARG A 164 14.51 7.96 11.98
C ARG A 164 15.40 7.42 10.87
N LYS A 165 16.71 7.59 10.98
CA LYS A 165 17.63 7.01 9.99
C LYS A 165 17.53 5.49 10.12
N ILE A 166 17.46 4.77 9.00
CA ILE A 166 17.40 3.30 8.96
C ILE A 166 18.54 2.67 9.78
N LYS A 167 19.71 3.33 9.80
CA LYS A 167 20.88 2.95 10.60
C LYS A 167 20.59 2.91 12.10
N ASP A 168 19.80 3.85 12.62
CA ASP A 168 19.45 3.92 14.03
C ASP A 168 18.51 2.76 14.41
N PHE A 169 17.52 2.46 13.56
CA PHE A 169 16.64 1.30 13.75
C PHE A 169 17.42 -0.02 13.78
N ARG A 170 18.34 -0.22 12.82
CA ARG A 170 19.21 -1.40 12.78
C ARG A 170 20.08 -1.48 14.04
N ARG A 171 20.65 -0.36 14.50
CA ARG A 171 21.46 -0.30 15.72
C ARG A 171 20.64 -0.69 16.95
N THR A 172 19.42 -0.17 17.10
CA THR A 172 18.54 -0.51 18.23
C THR A 172 18.13 -1.99 18.21
N ARG A 173 17.79 -2.53 17.03
CA ARG A 173 17.45 -3.96 16.88
C ARG A 173 18.64 -4.87 17.24
N VAL A 174 19.83 -4.56 16.75
CA VAL A 174 21.05 -5.31 17.07
C VAL A 174 21.36 -5.21 18.57
N SER A 175 21.21 -4.03 19.18
CA SER A 175 21.44 -3.86 20.62
C SER A 175 20.48 -4.68 21.48
N ARG A 176 19.19 -4.72 21.11
CA ARG A 176 18.19 -5.56 21.80
C ARG A 176 18.52 -7.03 21.66
N MET A 177 18.88 -7.47 20.45
CA MET A 177 19.25 -8.87 20.20
C MET A 177 20.50 -9.27 20.98
N LYS A 178 21.49 -8.37 21.08
CA LYS A 178 22.67 -8.62 21.92
C LYS A 178 22.31 -8.85 23.37
N LYS A 179 21.41 -8.03 23.93
CA LYS A 179 20.95 -8.20 25.31
C LYS A 179 20.28 -9.55 25.53
N ILE A 180 19.39 -9.96 24.62
CA ILE A 180 18.75 -11.28 24.67
C ILE A 180 19.80 -12.42 24.57
N MET A 181 20.84 -12.25 23.74
CA MET A 181 21.93 -13.22 23.66
C MET A 181 22.75 -13.28 24.94
N GLU A 182 23.04 -12.13 25.55
CA GLU A 182 23.75 -12.06 26.83
C GLU A 182 22.95 -12.78 27.91
N GLU A 183 21.65 -12.47 28.06
CA GLU A 183 20.73 -13.12 28.99
C GLU A 183 20.65 -14.65 28.74
N PHE A 184 20.57 -15.08 27.47
CA PHE A 184 20.55 -16.51 27.13
C PHE A 184 21.84 -17.24 27.53
N PHE A 185 23.01 -16.65 27.23
CA PHE A 185 24.27 -17.26 27.59
C PHE A 185 24.61 -17.12 29.07
N GLU A 186 23.91 -16.26 29.83
CA GLU A 186 24.02 -16.17 31.29
C GLU A 186 23.31 -17.32 32.02
N LEU A 187 22.47 -18.10 31.34
CA LEU A 187 21.87 -19.29 31.92
C LEU A 187 22.93 -20.39 32.12
N ASP A 188 22.94 -20.99 33.31
CA ASP A 188 23.95 -22.00 33.71
C ASP A 188 23.80 -23.34 32.97
N ASP A 189 22.62 -23.59 32.41
CA ASP A 189 22.32 -24.74 31.56
C ASP A 189 22.81 -24.55 30.10
N VAL A 190 23.23 -23.35 29.72
CA VAL A 190 23.80 -23.02 28.40
C VAL A 190 25.32 -22.84 28.51
N SER A 191 25.78 -22.11 29.53
CA SER A 191 27.21 -21.95 29.79
C SER A 191 27.51 -21.82 31.27
N ARG A 192 28.69 -22.26 31.70
CA ARG A 192 29.11 -22.26 33.11
C ARG A 192 30.20 -21.23 33.37
N LEU A 193 30.15 -20.55 34.51
CA LEU A 193 31.21 -19.66 34.95
C LEU A 193 32.52 -20.42 35.17
N GLY A 194 33.62 -19.88 34.65
CA GLY A 194 34.95 -20.43 34.89
C GLY A 194 35.45 -20.06 36.28
N ALA A 195 35.86 -21.05 37.08
CA ALA A 195 36.41 -20.79 38.41
C ALA A 195 37.77 -20.06 38.35
N GLY A 196 37.91 -18.96 39.11
CA GLY A 196 39.18 -18.31 39.43
C GLY A 196 39.47 -16.95 38.76
N LYS A 197 40.26 -16.11 39.45
CA LYS A 197 40.63 -14.75 39.04
C LYS A 197 41.37 -14.65 37.70
N ARG A 198 42.06 -15.72 37.28
CA ARG A 198 42.77 -15.80 35.98
C ARG A 198 41.86 -16.08 34.78
N LYS A 199 40.55 -16.26 35.00
CA LYS A 199 39.56 -16.55 33.96
C LYS A 199 38.77 -15.30 33.58
N ILE A 200 39.42 -14.16 33.40
CA ILE A 200 38.80 -12.91 32.94
C ILE A 200 39.12 -12.71 31.45
N CYS A 201 38.12 -12.33 30.66
CA CYS A 201 38.26 -11.84 29.29
C CYS A 201 38.12 -10.32 29.28
N THR A 202 38.98 -9.64 28.53
CA THR A 202 38.89 -8.19 28.32
C THR A 202 38.73 -7.90 26.83
N LEU A 203 37.68 -7.16 26.45
CA LEU A 203 37.50 -6.68 25.08
C LEU A 203 36.94 -5.26 25.12
N LYS A 204 37.54 -4.33 24.37
CA LYS A 204 37.11 -2.92 24.29
C LYS A 204 36.91 -2.27 25.67
N LYS A 205 37.88 -2.46 26.58
CA LYS A 205 37.87 -1.96 27.97
C LYS A 205 36.77 -2.56 28.88
N MET A 206 36.00 -3.54 28.43
CA MET A 206 35.05 -4.29 29.27
C MET A 206 35.70 -5.59 29.76
N LYS A 207 35.70 -5.81 31.08
CA LYS A 207 36.22 -7.02 31.73
C LYS A 207 35.05 -7.89 32.20
N ASN A 208 35.00 -9.13 31.73
CA ASN A 208 33.98 -10.10 32.13
C ASN A 208 34.62 -11.45 32.45
N GLN A 209 34.06 -12.18 33.41
CA GLN A 209 34.50 -13.55 33.72
C GLN A 209 34.17 -14.48 32.55
N LYS A 210 35.10 -15.38 32.21
CA LYS A 210 34.91 -16.38 31.17
C LYS A 210 33.77 -17.31 31.56
N ARG A 211 32.87 -17.54 30.61
CA ARG A 211 31.89 -18.62 30.66
C ARG A 211 32.25 -19.67 29.62
N TYR A 212 32.15 -20.94 29.98
CA TYR A 212 32.42 -22.06 29.10
C TYR A 212 31.11 -22.67 28.62
N LEU A 213 30.98 -22.87 27.32
CA LEU A 213 29.81 -23.53 26.75
C LEU A 213 29.66 -24.95 27.28
N CYS A 214 28.45 -25.31 27.68
CA CYS A 214 28.13 -26.66 28.14
C CYS A 214 28.02 -27.66 26.99
N ASP A 215 27.68 -27.18 25.78
CA ASP A 215 27.45 -28.00 24.58
C ASP A 215 27.94 -27.24 23.32
N THR A 216 27.84 -27.88 22.16
CA THR A 216 28.11 -27.27 20.86
C THR A 216 27.23 -26.03 20.64
N LEU A 217 27.77 -25.07 19.87
CA LEU A 217 27.03 -23.88 19.49
C LEU A 217 25.75 -24.21 18.69
N ARG A 218 25.75 -25.32 17.95
CA ARG A 218 24.59 -25.76 17.17
C ARG A 218 23.44 -26.18 18.09
N ASN A 219 23.71 -26.94 19.13
CA ASN A 219 22.71 -27.35 20.11
C ASN A 219 22.20 -26.15 20.92
N SER A 220 23.12 -25.25 21.30
CA SER A 220 22.77 -23.99 21.95
C SER A 220 21.84 -23.14 21.07
N TYR A 221 22.06 -23.09 19.76
CA TYR A 221 21.19 -22.38 18.82
C TYR A 221 19.79 -23.01 18.73
N ILE A 222 19.69 -24.35 18.67
CA ILE A 222 18.39 -25.04 18.68
C ILE A 222 17.63 -24.71 19.96
N LYS A 223 18.31 -24.72 21.11
CA LYS A 223 17.74 -24.33 22.41
C LYS A 223 17.29 -22.87 22.42
N PHE A 224 18.10 -21.97 21.87
CA PHE A 224 17.76 -20.56 21.72
C PHE A 224 16.46 -20.37 20.92
N CYS A 225 16.33 -21.05 19.78
CA CYS A 225 15.12 -20.97 18.94
C CYS A 225 13.87 -21.55 19.62
N LYS A 226 14.02 -22.49 20.55
CA LYS A 226 12.90 -23.04 21.33
C LYS A 226 12.47 -22.09 22.46
N MET A 227 13.42 -21.44 23.12
CA MET A 227 13.16 -20.56 24.27
C MET A 227 12.73 -19.15 23.85
N ASN A 228 13.23 -18.66 22.72
CA ASN A 228 13.00 -17.31 22.25
C ASN A 228 12.21 -17.31 20.94
N THR A 229 11.22 -16.44 20.85
CA THR A 229 10.44 -16.19 19.62
C THR A 229 11.22 -15.37 18.58
N ALA A 230 12.43 -14.92 18.92
CA ALA A 230 13.25 -14.10 18.07
C ALA A 230 13.87 -14.91 16.91
N LEU A 231 13.46 -14.59 15.68
CA LEU A 231 14.03 -15.18 14.47
C LEU A 231 15.44 -14.64 14.22
N ILE A 232 16.44 -15.51 14.37
CA ILE A 232 17.84 -15.23 14.04
C ILE A 232 18.43 -16.43 13.30
N SER A 233 19.29 -16.17 12.31
CA SER A 233 20.01 -17.25 11.62
C SER A 233 21.17 -17.78 12.47
N TYR A 234 21.55 -19.05 12.28
CA TYR A 234 22.68 -19.66 12.96
C TYR A 234 23.99 -18.85 12.81
N ALA A 235 24.28 -18.35 11.61
CA ALA A 235 25.46 -17.51 11.36
C ALA A 235 25.44 -16.21 12.19
N SER A 236 24.27 -15.58 12.31
CA SER A 236 24.11 -14.36 13.11
C SER A 236 24.20 -14.66 14.61
N PHE A 237 23.63 -15.77 15.06
CA PHE A 237 23.75 -16.28 16.43
C PHE A 237 25.22 -16.44 16.82
N CYS A 238 26.02 -17.14 16.00
CA CYS A 238 27.44 -17.33 16.27
C CYS A 238 28.22 -15.99 16.33
N LYS A 239 27.92 -15.05 15.43
CA LYS A 239 28.56 -13.71 15.42
C LYS A 239 28.15 -12.84 16.61
N MET A 240 26.94 -13.01 17.11
CA MET A 240 26.39 -12.23 18.23
C MET A 240 26.73 -12.81 19.60
N ARG A 241 27.34 -13.99 19.66
CA ARG A 241 27.83 -14.59 20.90
C ARG A 241 28.69 -13.60 21.68
N PRO A 242 28.43 -13.39 22.99
CA PRO A 242 29.27 -12.55 23.82
C PRO A 242 30.72 -13.03 23.85
N PHE A 243 31.68 -12.10 23.86
CA PHE A 243 33.10 -12.44 23.76
C PHE A 243 33.64 -13.20 24.98
N TRP A 244 32.97 -13.11 26.12
CA TRP A 244 33.32 -13.84 27.35
C TRP A 244 32.82 -15.28 27.36
N VAL A 245 32.00 -15.69 26.38
CA VAL A 245 31.57 -17.07 26.19
C VAL A 245 32.56 -17.80 25.29
N VAL A 246 33.26 -18.78 25.87
CA VAL A 246 34.38 -19.49 25.26
C VAL A 246 34.00 -20.94 25.02
N ILE A 247 34.40 -21.49 23.87
CA ILE A 247 34.31 -22.93 23.62
C ILE A 247 35.46 -23.59 24.39
N PRO A 248 35.19 -24.55 25.29
CA PRO A 248 36.26 -25.25 25.99
C PRO A 248 37.19 -25.92 24.96
N LYS A 249 38.48 -25.58 25.02
CA LYS A 249 39.51 -26.32 24.30
C LYS A 249 39.79 -27.58 25.10
N VAL A 250 39.14 -28.68 24.77
CA VAL A 250 39.53 -29.98 25.31
C VAL A 250 40.80 -30.39 24.56
N PRO A 251 41.91 -30.70 25.24
CA PRO A 251 43.00 -31.43 24.61
C PRO A 251 42.40 -32.73 24.07
N VAL A 252 42.63 -33.06 22.80
CA VAL A 252 42.23 -34.35 22.26
C VAL A 252 43.12 -35.42 22.90
N HIS A 253 42.82 -35.81 24.14
CA HIS A 253 43.13 -37.16 24.55
C HIS A 253 42.09 -38.04 23.88
N ARG A 254 42.55 -38.84 22.90
CA ARG A 254 41.81 -40.00 22.39
C ARG A 254 41.24 -40.74 23.61
N ASN A 255 39.93 -41.05 23.55
CA ASN A 255 39.14 -41.81 24.52
C ASN A 255 38.31 -40.97 25.50
N MET A 256 37.16 -40.46 25.06
CA MET A 256 35.87 -40.76 25.73
C MET A 256 34.71 -40.13 24.95
N PHE A 257 33.78 -41.00 24.54
CA PHE A 257 32.48 -40.72 23.91
C PHE A 257 32.52 -40.19 22.47
N MET A 258 32.85 -41.12 21.56
CA MET A 258 32.30 -41.12 20.22
C MET A 258 30.76 -41.14 20.32
N TYR A 259 30.11 -40.02 20.01
CA TYR A 259 28.71 -40.09 19.62
C TYR A 259 28.65 -40.80 18.27
N ASN A 260 28.06 -42.00 18.33
CA ASN A 260 27.61 -42.84 17.25
C ASN A 260 27.11 -41.99 16.05
N THR A 261 27.95 -41.81 15.04
CA THR A 261 27.51 -41.39 13.72
C THR A 261 26.69 -42.55 13.16
N ARG A 262 25.37 -42.48 13.34
CA ARG A 262 24.44 -43.31 12.56
C ARG A 262 24.79 -43.13 11.09
N LYS A 263 25.39 -44.16 10.50
CA LYS A 263 25.45 -44.34 9.07
C LYS A 263 24.02 -44.29 8.56
N TYR A 264 23.71 -43.30 7.73
CA TYR A 264 22.57 -43.38 6.84
C TYR A 264 22.84 -44.55 5.90
N VAL A 265 22.16 -45.68 6.12
CA VAL A 265 21.99 -46.69 5.09
C VAL A 265 20.78 -46.22 4.28
N PHE A 266 21.06 -45.67 3.10
CA PHE A 266 20.09 -45.64 2.02
C PHE A 266 19.94 -47.10 1.56
N VAL A 267 18.80 -47.72 1.86
CA VAL A 267 18.33 -48.88 1.11
C VAL A 267 17.35 -48.33 0.09
N GLY A 268 17.81 -48.20 -1.14
CA GLY A 268 16.97 -48.12 -2.32
C GLY A 268 17.04 -49.48 -3.02
N GLU A 269 15.86 -49.92 -3.44
CA GLU A 269 15.51 -51.16 -4.17
C GLU A 269 15.41 -52.44 -3.33
#